data_AF-A0A2G6RCC6-F1
#
_entry.id   AF-A0A2G6RCC6-F1
#
_cell.length_a   1.000
_cell.length_b   1.000
_cell.length_c   1.000
_cell.angle_alpha   90.00
_cell.angle_beta   90.00
_cell.angle_gamma   90.00
#
_symmetry.space_group_name_H-M   'P 1'
#
loop_
_entity.id
_entity.type
_entity.pdbx_description
1 polymer ?
#
loop_
_entity_poly.entity_id
_entity_poly.type
_entity_poly.pdbx_seq_one_letter_code
_entity_poly.pdbx_strand_id
1 'polypeptide(L)'
;MYRSFSHLLLITCFLIISACKTAIITTSVNTANIEVTNNISPTDSQLIKIYLPYKEALDKDMSRVISTSENEMVKEKPESNLTNFLADLLLEEGKFVVQQQGLNIHPAVSYFNYGGIRTPLPRGPITVGKIYELMPFDNELVFVQITGKQLAGFFNGIAAKGGDAIGGARFVISKKRAKNITIDGTPINDNSNYWVVTNDYIAGGGDGMEVFKTNTGYVDSGLKIRDLIINYLEKKQQKGEILSTGKDGRISYE
;
A
#
# COMPACT_ATOMS: atom_id res chain seq x y z
N MET A 1 -6.85 -79.16 -30.71
CA MET A 1 -7.22 -77.83 -30.19
C MET A 1 -6.71 -77.51 -28.77
N TYR A 2 -6.23 -78.47 -27.97
CA TYR A 2 -5.81 -78.21 -26.58
C TYR A 2 -4.42 -77.56 -26.37
N ARG A 3 -3.47 -77.68 -27.31
CA ARG A 3 -2.12 -77.12 -27.15
C ARG A 3 -2.03 -75.60 -27.36
N SER A 4 -2.84 -75.02 -28.25
CA SER A 4 -2.83 -73.56 -28.51
C SER A 4 -3.38 -72.75 -27.33
N PHE A 5 -4.38 -73.29 -26.62
CA PHE A 5 -4.99 -72.64 -25.45
C PHE A 5 -4.02 -72.53 -24.27
N SER A 6 -3.13 -73.52 -24.10
CA SER A 6 -2.11 -73.52 -23.04
C SER A 6 -1.03 -72.46 -23.24
N HIS A 7 -0.59 -72.24 -24.49
CA HIS A 7 0.38 -71.19 -24.79
C HIS A 7 -0.22 -69.78 -24.70
N LEU A 8 -1.49 -69.62 -25.10
CA LEU A 8 -2.21 -68.35 -24.93
C LEU A 8 -2.36 -67.99 -23.45
N LEU A 9 -2.66 -68.97 -22.60
CA LEU A 9 -2.76 -68.82 -21.15
C LEU A 9 -1.41 -68.46 -20.50
N LEU A 10 -0.32 -69.08 -20.96
CA LEU A 10 1.05 -68.77 -20.50
C LEU A 10 1.49 -67.35 -20.90
N ILE A 11 1.18 -66.92 -22.12
CA ILE A 11 1.51 -65.57 -22.60
C ILE A 11 0.67 -64.51 -21.88
N THR A 12 -0.62 -64.75 -21.66
CA THR A 12 -1.46 -63.84 -20.85
C THR A 12 -0.99 -63.78 -19.41
N CYS A 13 -0.60 -64.90 -18.81
CA CYS A 13 -0.04 -64.93 -17.46
C CYS A 13 1.28 -64.13 -17.39
N PHE A 14 2.16 -64.28 -18.38
CA PHE A 14 3.42 -63.53 -18.45
C PHE A 14 3.23 -62.01 -18.63
N LEU A 15 2.23 -61.59 -19.42
CA LEU A 15 1.89 -60.18 -19.61
C LEU A 15 1.26 -59.54 -18.36
N ILE A 16 0.51 -60.30 -17.56
CA ILE A 16 -0.07 -59.80 -16.30
C ILE A 16 1.02 -59.55 -15.25
N ILE A 17 2.06 -60.39 -15.20
CA ILE A 17 3.16 -60.26 -14.22
C ILE A 17 4.04 -59.03 -14.52
N SER A 18 4.14 -58.62 -15.78
CA SER A 18 4.97 -57.47 -16.20
C SER A 18 4.27 -56.11 -16.08
N ALA A 19 2.97 -56.08 -15.72
CA ALA A 19 2.18 -54.85 -15.60
C ALA A 19 2.24 -54.16 -14.21
N CYS A 20 3.01 -54.69 -13.26
CA CYS A 20 3.19 -54.05 -11.95
C CYS A 20 4.04 -52.77 -12.08
N LYS A 21 3.39 -51.63 -12.28
CA LYS A 21 4.00 -50.31 -12.04
C LYS A 21 4.05 -50.07 -10.54
N THR A 22 5.24 -49.93 -9.97
CA THR A 22 5.40 -49.51 -8.57
C THR A 22 4.82 -48.11 -8.40
N ALA A 23 3.70 -48.01 -7.69
CA ALA A 23 3.16 -46.72 -7.30
C ALA A 23 4.11 -46.10 -6.26
N ILE A 24 4.74 -44.97 -6.60
CA ILE A 24 5.48 -44.19 -5.62
C ILE A 24 4.44 -43.50 -4.75
N ILE A 25 4.14 -44.13 -3.62
CA ILE A 25 3.27 -43.56 -2.59
C ILE A 25 4.21 -42.84 -1.62
N THR A 26 4.08 -41.52 -1.52
CA THR A 26 4.76 -40.75 -0.49
C THR A 26 4.21 -41.20 0.87
N THR A 27 4.98 -42.01 1.60
CA THR A 27 4.57 -42.59 2.89
C THR A 27 4.75 -41.62 4.05
N SER A 28 5.63 -40.64 3.90
CA SER A 28 5.86 -39.59 4.88
C SER A 28 6.43 -38.34 4.21
N VAL A 29 6.11 -37.19 4.78
CA VAL A 29 6.73 -35.90 4.44
C VAL A 29 7.38 -35.40 5.72
N ASN A 30 8.70 -35.32 5.73
CA ASN A 30 9.42 -34.65 6.81
C ASN A 30 9.43 -33.16 6.52
N THR A 31 8.81 -32.39 7.42
CA THR A 31 8.92 -30.94 7.44
C THR A 31 9.70 -30.54 8.68
N ALA A 32 10.61 -29.58 8.52
CA ALA A 32 11.34 -28.97 9.63
C ALA A 32 11.32 -27.46 9.42
N ASN A 33 11.05 -26.72 10.50
CA ASN A 33 11.28 -25.29 10.51
C ASN A 33 12.78 -25.07 10.65
N ILE A 34 13.40 -24.55 9.60
CA ILE A 34 14.79 -24.08 9.68
C ILE A 34 14.71 -22.68 10.27
N GLU A 35 14.97 -22.57 11.58
CA GLU A 35 15.07 -21.27 12.23
C GLU A 35 16.24 -20.49 11.65
N VAL A 36 15.99 -19.25 11.21
CA VAL A 36 17.04 -18.32 10.77
C VAL A 36 17.83 -17.86 12.00
N THR A 37 18.91 -18.57 12.32
CA THR A 37 19.84 -18.21 13.41
C THR A 37 21.12 -17.57 12.87
N ASN A 38 21.80 -16.77 13.68
CA ASN A 38 23.11 -16.19 13.33
C ASN A 38 24.22 -17.26 13.14
N ASN A 39 23.93 -18.54 13.41
CA ASN A 39 24.86 -19.66 13.31
C ASN A 39 24.68 -20.50 12.02
N ILE A 40 23.84 -20.07 11.08
CA ILE A 40 23.64 -20.82 9.82
C ILE A 40 24.74 -20.48 8.82
N SER A 41 25.69 -21.42 8.68
CA SER A 41 26.69 -21.58 7.62
C SER A 41 27.55 -20.36 7.24
N PRO A 42 28.83 -20.55 6.89
CA PRO A 42 29.60 -19.47 6.27
C PRO A 42 28.83 -19.00 5.04
N THR A 43 28.56 -17.68 4.98
CA THR A 43 27.90 -17.07 3.84
C THR A 43 28.69 -17.46 2.59
N ASP A 44 28.01 -18.07 1.62
CA ASP A 44 28.66 -18.55 0.40
C ASP A 44 29.35 -17.36 -0.30
N SER A 45 30.68 -17.42 -0.36
CA SER A 45 31.49 -16.36 -0.96
C SER A 45 31.15 -16.13 -2.44
N GLN A 46 30.65 -17.15 -3.15
CA GLN A 46 30.16 -17.01 -4.51
C GLN A 46 28.84 -16.25 -4.55
N LEU A 47 27.93 -16.54 -3.62
CA LEU A 47 26.67 -15.79 -3.47
C LEU A 47 26.93 -14.32 -3.11
N ILE A 48 27.84 -14.04 -2.17
CA ILE A 48 28.24 -12.67 -1.83
C ILE A 48 28.73 -11.93 -3.07
N LYS A 49 29.64 -12.53 -3.84
CA LYS A 49 30.17 -11.91 -5.07
C LYS A 49 29.08 -11.59 -6.09
N ILE A 50 27.99 -12.38 -6.12
CA ILE A 50 26.87 -12.15 -7.02
C ILE A 50 26.05 -10.93 -6.59
N TYR A 51 25.61 -10.84 -5.33
CA TYR A 51 24.67 -9.78 -4.93
C TYR A 51 25.36 -8.49 -4.45
N LEU A 52 26.61 -8.54 -3.99
CA LEU A 52 27.27 -7.40 -3.35
C LEU A 52 27.35 -6.15 -4.25
N PRO A 53 27.69 -6.23 -5.56
CA PRO A 53 27.70 -5.04 -6.42
C PRO A 53 26.34 -4.36 -6.55
N TYR A 54 25.26 -5.15 -6.60
CA TYR A 54 23.89 -4.63 -6.65
C TYR A 54 23.49 -4.00 -5.31
N LYS A 55 23.88 -4.64 -4.20
CA LYS A 55 23.66 -4.09 -2.86
C LYS A 55 24.38 -2.76 -2.67
N GLU A 56 25.64 -2.65 -3.06
CA GLU A 56 26.41 -1.41 -2.92
C GLU A 56 25.83 -0.27 -3.76
N ALA A 57 25.40 -0.57 -5.00
CA ALA A 57 24.71 0.39 -5.85
C ALA A 57 23.38 0.85 -5.22
N LEU A 58 22.57 -0.10 -4.72
CA LEU A 58 21.31 0.19 -4.06
C LEU A 58 21.50 0.99 -2.76
N ASP A 59 22.46 0.60 -1.93
CA ASP A 59 22.74 1.26 -0.65
C ASP A 59 23.14 2.73 -0.85
N LYS A 60 23.85 3.04 -1.95
CA LYS A 60 24.17 4.42 -2.33
C LYS A 60 22.92 5.27 -2.55
N ASP A 61 21.93 4.73 -3.27
CA ASP A 61 20.69 5.46 -3.54
C ASP A 61 19.79 5.50 -2.29
N MET A 62 19.69 4.39 -1.55
CA MET A 62 18.86 4.27 -0.35
C MET A 62 19.36 5.10 0.83
N SER A 63 20.67 5.37 0.93
CA SER A 63 21.27 6.17 2.00
C SER A 63 21.18 7.69 1.77
N ARG A 64 20.77 8.12 0.58
CA ARG A 64 20.64 9.53 0.25
C ARG A 64 19.61 10.22 1.14
N VAL A 65 20.04 11.25 1.86
CA VAL A 65 19.16 12.10 2.70
C VAL A 65 18.38 13.04 1.79
N ILE A 66 17.05 12.99 1.89
CA ILE A 66 16.12 13.74 1.05
C ILE A 66 15.30 14.77 1.83
N SER A 67 15.27 14.69 3.16
CA SER A 67 14.63 15.68 4.03
C SER A 67 15.13 15.56 5.47
N THR A 68 14.71 16.48 6.32
CA THR A 68 14.98 16.45 7.77
C THR A 68 13.68 16.75 8.52
N SER A 69 13.35 15.93 9.52
CA SER A 69 12.20 16.14 10.40
C SER A 69 12.60 16.71 11.76
N GLU A 70 11.84 17.67 12.26
CA GLU A 70 12.04 18.24 13.59
C GLU A 70 11.71 17.23 14.70
N ASN A 71 10.66 16.44 14.48
CA ASN A 71 10.11 15.48 15.45
C ASN A 71 9.93 14.10 14.80
N GLU A 72 9.87 13.06 15.62
CA GLU A 72 9.41 11.75 15.14
C GLU A 72 7.91 11.83 14.84
N MET A 73 7.50 11.30 13.69
CA MET A 73 6.10 11.24 13.30
C MET A 73 5.63 9.80 13.30
N VAL A 74 4.75 9.48 14.23
CA VAL A 74 4.09 8.18 14.36
C VAL A 74 2.65 8.30 13.87
N LYS A 75 2.12 7.23 13.27
CA LYS A 75 0.70 7.16 12.90
C LYS A 75 -0.15 6.84 14.13
N GLU A 76 -1.21 7.61 14.34
CA GLU A 76 -2.19 7.42 15.41
C GLU A 76 -3.60 7.76 14.91
N LYS A 77 -4.59 7.49 15.77
CA LYS A 77 -6.00 7.78 15.54
C LYS A 77 -6.55 8.64 16.68
N PRO A 78 -7.49 9.56 16.42
CA PRO A 78 -8.22 9.73 15.17
C PRO A 78 -7.46 10.49 14.09
N GLU A 79 -6.38 11.17 14.48
CA GLU A 79 -5.41 11.84 13.63
C GLU A 79 -4.03 11.81 14.28
N SER A 80 -2.99 12.09 13.49
CA SER A 80 -1.60 12.17 13.92
C SER A 80 -0.79 13.05 12.98
N ASN A 81 0.42 13.45 13.39
CA ASN A 81 1.32 14.22 12.53
C ASN A 81 1.64 13.46 11.24
N LEU A 82 1.87 12.13 11.32
CA LEU A 82 2.21 11.32 10.14
C LEU A 82 1.02 11.17 9.18
N THR A 83 -0.17 10.87 9.70
CA THR A 83 -1.37 10.70 8.87
C THR A 83 -1.76 12.02 8.21
N ASN A 84 -1.72 13.13 8.94
CA ASN A 84 -2.05 14.44 8.39
C ASN A 84 -1.05 14.84 7.31
N PHE A 85 0.25 14.69 7.59
CA PHE A 85 1.32 14.96 6.63
C PHE A 85 1.13 14.20 5.31
N LEU A 86 0.95 12.88 5.38
CA LEU A 86 0.84 12.05 4.16
C LEU A 86 -0.42 12.33 3.37
N ALA A 87 -1.54 12.62 4.05
CA ALA A 87 -2.77 12.98 3.37
C ALA A 87 -2.66 14.37 2.72
N ASP A 88 -2.07 15.35 3.38
CA ASP A 88 -1.85 16.69 2.83
C ASP A 88 -0.90 16.66 1.64
N LEU A 89 0.23 15.94 1.77
CA LEU A 89 1.17 15.71 0.67
C LEU A 89 0.45 15.09 -0.53
N LEU A 90 -0.37 14.05 -0.30
CA LEU A 90 -1.10 13.37 -1.38
C LEU A 90 -2.09 14.32 -2.08
N LEU A 91 -2.75 15.20 -1.33
CA LEU A 91 -3.65 16.19 -1.91
C LEU A 91 -2.90 17.26 -2.70
N GLU A 92 -1.78 17.75 -2.17
CA GLU A 92 -0.92 18.74 -2.81
C GLU A 92 -0.32 18.21 -4.11
N GLU A 93 0.31 17.02 -4.07
CA GLU A 93 0.85 16.36 -5.26
C GLU A 93 -0.26 15.98 -6.24
N GLY A 94 -1.43 15.55 -5.77
CA GLY A 94 -2.60 15.32 -6.62
C GLY A 94 -3.02 16.57 -7.39
N LYS A 95 -3.11 17.72 -6.73
CA LYS A 95 -3.40 19.02 -7.38
C LYS A 95 -2.31 19.42 -8.36
N PHE A 96 -1.05 19.17 -8.04
CA PHE A 96 0.08 19.44 -8.94
C PHE A 96 0.03 18.56 -10.19
N VAL A 97 -0.20 17.25 -10.04
CA VAL A 97 -0.28 16.29 -11.16
C VAL A 97 -1.41 16.64 -12.12
N VAL A 98 -2.58 17.03 -11.60
CA VAL A 98 -3.71 17.52 -12.41
C VAL A 98 -3.30 18.68 -13.32
N GLN A 99 -2.57 19.65 -12.78
CA GLN A 99 -2.08 20.79 -13.56
C GLN A 99 -1.03 20.36 -14.59
N GLN A 100 -0.07 19.51 -14.20
CA GLN A 100 0.99 19.03 -15.10
C GLN A 100 0.45 18.21 -16.27
N GLN A 101 -0.55 17.36 -16.02
CA GLN A 101 -1.17 16.50 -17.04
C GLN A 101 -2.32 17.18 -17.80
N GLY A 102 -2.67 18.44 -17.47
CA GLY A 102 -3.75 19.17 -18.11
C GLY A 102 -5.13 18.55 -17.90
N LEU A 103 -5.34 17.89 -16.76
CA LEU A 103 -6.61 17.23 -16.44
C LEU A 103 -7.64 18.28 -15.99
N ASN A 104 -8.85 18.21 -16.55
CA ASN A 104 -9.96 19.07 -16.15
C ASN A 104 -10.71 18.52 -14.92
N ILE A 105 -9.99 18.33 -13.81
CA ILE A 105 -10.54 17.84 -12.53
C ILE A 105 -10.04 18.69 -11.36
N HIS A 106 -10.78 18.70 -10.27
CA HIS A 106 -10.43 19.48 -9.07
C HIS A 106 -10.52 18.60 -7.83
N PRO A 107 -9.42 17.91 -7.46
CA PRO A 107 -9.39 17.09 -6.25
C PRO A 107 -9.53 17.97 -5.01
N ALA A 108 -10.52 17.63 -4.18
CA ALA A 108 -10.85 18.36 -2.96
C ALA A 108 -10.51 17.57 -1.69
N VAL A 109 -10.41 16.24 -1.80
CA VAL A 109 -10.15 15.33 -0.69
C VAL A 109 -9.01 14.40 -1.07
N SER A 110 -8.16 14.05 -0.13
CA SER A 110 -7.24 12.92 -0.27
C SER A 110 -7.49 11.89 0.82
N TYR A 111 -7.16 10.63 0.50
CA TYR A 111 -7.16 9.54 1.46
C TYR A 111 -5.90 8.69 1.28
N PHE A 112 -5.15 8.53 2.36
CA PHE A 112 -3.96 7.69 2.41
C PHE A 112 -4.21 6.57 3.42
N ASN A 113 -4.47 5.35 2.97
CA ASN A 113 -4.95 4.31 3.88
C ASN A 113 -3.95 3.99 5.01
N TYR A 114 -4.44 3.98 6.25
CA TYR A 114 -3.64 3.74 7.46
C TYR A 114 -2.77 2.48 7.41
N GLY A 115 -3.27 1.42 6.75
CA GLY A 115 -2.56 0.16 6.54
C GLY A 115 -1.36 0.28 5.61
N GLY A 116 -1.39 1.25 4.69
CA GLY A 116 -0.31 1.55 3.75
C GLY A 116 0.93 2.15 4.42
N ILE A 117 0.77 2.77 5.59
CA ILE A 117 1.86 3.38 6.37
C ILE A 117 2.50 2.30 7.26
N ARG A 118 3.77 1.97 7.05
CA ARG A 118 4.38 0.76 7.65
C ARG A 118 5.36 1.02 8.78
N THR A 119 6.02 2.18 8.78
CA THR A 119 6.96 2.59 9.84
C THR A 119 6.76 4.07 10.18
N PRO A 120 7.14 4.55 11.37
CA PRO A 120 7.24 5.98 11.65
C PRO A 120 8.25 6.69 10.73
N LEU A 121 8.10 8.01 10.62
CA LEU A 121 9.19 8.86 10.10
C LEU A 121 10.04 9.36 11.28
N PRO A 122 11.36 9.15 11.25
CA PRO A 122 12.23 9.49 12.38
C PRO A 122 12.38 11.00 12.53
N ARG A 123 12.73 11.44 13.75
CA ARG A 123 13.36 12.74 13.95
C ARG A 123 14.74 12.77 13.27
N GLY A 124 15.09 13.90 12.66
CA GLY A 124 16.37 14.09 11.99
C GLY A 124 16.33 13.67 10.52
N PRO A 125 17.47 13.22 9.94
CA PRO A 125 17.58 12.90 8.53
C PRO A 125 16.59 11.81 8.08
N ILE A 126 15.91 12.07 6.97
CA ILE A 126 15.05 11.11 6.27
C ILE A 126 15.73 10.72 4.97
N THR A 127 15.92 9.42 4.75
CA THR A 127 16.55 8.87 3.55
C THR A 127 15.53 8.32 2.56
N VAL A 128 15.96 8.07 1.32
CA VAL A 128 15.17 7.33 0.33
C VAL A 128 14.75 5.97 0.88
N GLY A 129 15.68 5.21 1.48
CA GLY A 129 15.39 3.91 2.08
C GLY A 129 14.31 3.99 3.16
N LYS A 130 14.27 5.07 3.95
CA LYS A 130 13.21 5.28 4.92
C LYS A 130 11.83 5.42 4.27
N ILE A 131 11.72 6.01 3.09
CA ILE A 131 10.45 6.11 2.35
C ILE A 131 10.03 4.74 1.78
N TYR A 132 10.99 3.94 1.32
CA TYR A 132 10.73 2.54 0.95
C TYR A 132 10.22 1.72 2.13
N GLU A 133 10.77 1.91 3.33
CA GLU A 133 10.23 1.29 4.54
C GLU A 133 8.84 1.82 4.90
N LEU A 134 8.60 3.13 4.76
CA LEU A 134 7.34 3.81 5.11
C LEU A 134 6.17 3.32 4.26
N MET A 135 6.36 3.24 2.95
CA MET A 135 5.35 2.83 1.98
C MET A 135 6.00 1.92 0.91
N PRO A 136 6.12 0.59 1.19
CA PRO A 136 6.83 -0.37 0.35
C PRO A 136 6.00 -0.87 -0.83
N PHE A 137 4.85 -0.26 -1.12
CA PHE A 137 3.95 -0.70 -2.19
C PHE A 137 4.16 0.14 -3.45
N ASP A 138 4.05 -0.48 -4.62
CA ASP A 138 4.16 0.23 -5.90
C ASP A 138 2.80 0.78 -6.35
N ASN A 139 2.05 1.30 -5.38
CA ASN A 139 0.74 1.89 -5.56
C ASN A 139 0.83 3.17 -6.42
N GLU A 140 -0.13 3.33 -7.33
CA GLU A 140 -0.24 4.47 -8.24
C GLU A 140 -1.18 5.53 -7.67
N LEU A 141 -0.89 6.81 -7.96
CA LEU A 141 -1.75 7.93 -7.61
C LEU A 141 -2.94 7.96 -8.57
N VAL A 142 -4.14 7.87 -8.03
CA VAL A 142 -5.38 7.83 -8.81
C VAL A 142 -6.38 8.86 -8.29
N PHE A 143 -7.25 9.30 -9.18
CA PHE A 143 -8.35 10.20 -8.88
C PHE A 143 -9.66 9.46 -9.08
N VAL A 144 -10.53 9.51 -8.08
CA VAL A 144 -11.83 8.84 -8.10
C VAL A 144 -12.92 9.87 -7.84
N GLN A 145 -13.91 9.95 -8.72
CA GLN A 145 -15.08 10.80 -8.56
C GLN A 145 -16.21 10.02 -7.91
N ILE A 146 -16.72 10.51 -6.78
CA ILE A 146 -17.88 9.95 -6.09
C ILE A 146 -18.87 11.04 -5.71
N THR A 147 -20.13 10.66 -5.52
CA THR A 147 -21.18 11.57 -5.05
C THR A 147 -20.94 11.97 -3.59
N GLY A 148 -21.46 13.12 -3.16
CA GLY A 148 -21.41 13.58 -1.78
C GLY A 148 -22.02 12.57 -0.81
N LYS A 149 -23.11 11.90 -1.21
CA LYS A 149 -23.71 10.81 -0.43
C LYS A 149 -22.76 9.63 -0.22
N GLN A 150 -22.05 9.20 -1.27
CA GLN A 150 -21.02 8.15 -1.15
C GLN A 150 -19.86 8.62 -0.26
N LEU A 151 -19.42 9.86 -0.43
CA LEU A 151 -18.34 10.45 0.36
C LEU A 151 -18.71 10.58 1.85
N ALA A 152 -19.96 10.92 2.18
CA ALA A 152 -20.47 10.90 3.55
C ALA A 152 -20.48 9.47 4.13
N GLY A 153 -20.86 8.47 3.31
CA GLY A 153 -20.77 7.05 3.67
C GLY A 153 -19.32 6.62 3.95
N PHE A 154 -18.38 7.04 3.11
CA PHE A 154 -16.94 6.83 3.29
C PHE A 154 -16.47 7.40 4.63
N PHE A 155 -16.77 8.66 4.95
CA PHE A 155 -16.39 9.25 6.24
C PHE A 155 -17.02 8.55 7.45
N ASN A 156 -18.24 8.03 7.33
CA ASN A 156 -18.82 7.18 8.37
C ASN A 156 -18.01 5.88 8.56
N GLY A 157 -17.52 5.28 7.48
CA GLY A 157 -16.61 4.13 7.55
C GLY A 157 -15.30 4.46 8.26
N ILE A 158 -14.70 5.62 7.97
CA ILE A 158 -13.51 6.13 8.66
C ILE A 158 -13.79 6.36 10.15
N ALA A 159 -14.89 7.03 10.49
CA ALA A 159 -15.30 7.28 11.86
C ALA A 159 -15.54 5.97 12.65
N ALA A 160 -16.12 4.96 12.01
CA ALA A 160 -16.32 3.64 12.62
C ALA A 160 -15.02 2.91 12.95
N LYS A 161 -13.96 3.17 12.17
CA LYS A 161 -12.58 2.69 12.42
C LYS A 161 -11.77 3.59 13.35
N GLY A 162 -12.39 4.64 13.89
CA GLY A 162 -11.78 5.58 14.83
C GLY A 162 -10.92 6.66 14.21
N GLY A 163 -10.99 6.91 12.90
CA GLY A 163 -10.14 7.87 12.19
C GLY A 163 -9.15 7.20 11.23
N ASP A 164 -8.54 8.01 10.35
CA ASP A 164 -7.59 7.58 9.31
C ASP A 164 -6.90 8.82 8.69
N ALA A 165 -6.07 8.65 7.65
CA ALA A 165 -5.36 9.76 7.02
C ALA A 165 -6.20 10.46 5.93
N ILE A 166 -6.72 11.65 6.26
CA ILE A 166 -7.60 12.43 5.39
C ILE A 166 -7.03 13.83 5.19
N GLY A 167 -7.02 14.32 3.93
CA GLY A 167 -6.66 15.69 3.57
C GLY A 167 -7.86 16.41 2.94
N GLY A 168 -7.94 17.74 3.13
CA GLY A 168 -9.00 18.59 2.55
C GLY A 168 -10.39 18.45 3.18
N ALA A 169 -10.55 17.60 4.20
CA ALA A 169 -11.82 17.41 4.89
C ALA A 169 -11.67 17.42 6.41
N ARG A 170 -12.73 17.82 7.11
CA ARG A 170 -12.83 17.83 8.57
C ARG A 170 -14.15 17.22 9.03
N PHE A 171 -14.16 16.50 10.15
CA PHE A 171 -15.37 15.97 10.78
C PHE A 171 -15.14 15.59 12.25
N VAL A 172 -16.25 15.43 12.98
CA VAL A 172 -16.27 14.94 14.37
C VAL A 172 -16.79 13.50 14.39
N ILE A 173 -16.12 12.62 15.14
CA ILE A 173 -16.55 11.26 15.39
C ILE A 173 -17.49 11.28 16.60
N SER A 174 -18.76 11.00 16.35
CA SER A 174 -19.78 10.79 17.39
C SER A 174 -20.44 9.43 17.18
N LYS A 175 -20.42 8.58 18.21
CA LYS A 175 -21.03 7.22 18.18
C LYS A 175 -20.66 6.43 16.92
N LYS A 176 -19.36 6.39 16.57
CA LYS A 176 -18.82 5.70 15.38
C LYS A 176 -19.34 6.23 14.03
N ARG A 177 -19.83 7.47 13.99
CA ARG A 177 -20.34 8.15 12.79
C ARG A 177 -19.63 9.48 12.61
N ALA A 178 -19.45 9.91 11.37
CA ALA A 178 -18.93 11.22 11.06
C ALA A 178 -20.05 12.27 11.15
N LYS A 179 -19.78 13.38 11.82
CA LYS A 179 -20.66 14.53 12.01
C LYS A 179 -19.93 15.81 11.59
N ASN A 180 -20.70 16.83 11.21
CA ASN A 180 -20.18 18.14 10.81
C ASN A 180 -19.08 18.01 9.73
N ILE A 181 -19.33 17.17 8.72
CA ILE A 181 -18.38 16.94 7.63
C ILE A 181 -18.29 18.20 6.78
N THR A 182 -17.09 18.76 6.67
CA THR A 182 -16.78 19.88 5.78
C THR A 182 -15.64 19.53 4.83
N ILE A 183 -15.76 19.92 3.56
CA ILE A 183 -14.73 19.81 2.52
C ILE A 183 -14.28 21.23 2.19
N ASP A 184 -13.00 21.53 2.34
CA ASP A 184 -12.45 22.90 2.21
C ASP A 184 -13.29 23.96 2.96
N GLY A 185 -13.72 23.61 4.19
CA GLY A 185 -14.51 24.48 5.07
C GLY A 185 -16.01 24.58 4.73
N THR A 186 -16.45 24.00 3.62
CA THR A 186 -17.87 24.01 3.21
C THR A 186 -18.55 22.70 3.63
N PRO A 187 -19.76 22.72 4.22
CA PRO A 187 -20.50 21.50 4.51
C PRO A 187 -20.65 20.61 3.27
N ILE A 188 -20.52 19.30 3.46
CA ILE A 188 -20.70 18.33 2.38
C ILE A 188 -22.09 18.45 1.75
N ASN A 189 -22.16 18.42 0.42
CA ASN A 189 -23.41 18.43 -0.34
C ASN A 189 -23.62 17.05 -0.98
N ASP A 190 -24.64 16.34 -0.53
CA ASP A 190 -24.96 14.99 -1.00
C ASP A 190 -25.20 14.91 -2.52
N ASN A 191 -25.63 16.01 -3.14
CA ASN A 191 -25.96 16.08 -4.58
C ASN A 191 -24.78 16.55 -5.45
N SER A 192 -23.63 16.88 -4.86
CA SER A 192 -22.41 17.26 -5.59
C SER A 192 -21.52 16.05 -5.85
N ASN A 193 -20.62 16.16 -6.84
CA ASN A 193 -19.57 15.18 -7.09
C ASN A 193 -18.23 15.71 -6.58
N TYR A 194 -17.45 14.82 -5.97
CA TYR A 194 -16.15 15.14 -5.38
C TYR A 194 -15.07 14.25 -5.98
N TRP A 195 -13.97 14.86 -6.40
CA TRP A 195 -12.76 14.15 -6.77
C TRP A 195 -11.92 13.89 -5.52
N VAL A 196 -11.66 12.60 -5.28
CA VAL A 196 -10.82 12.10 -4.19
C VAL A 196 -9.50 11.60 -4.79
N VAL A 197 -8.38 12.08 -4.26
CA VAL A 197 -7.05 11.56 -4.56
C VAL A 197 -6.75 10.40 -3.61
N THR A 198 -6.37 9.25 -4.16
CA THR A 198 -6.04 8.06 -3.37
C THR A 198 -5.03 7.20 -4.14
N ASN A 199 -4.89 5.94 -3.73
CA ASN A 199 -4.17 4.93 -4.51
C ASN A 199 -5.09 3.92 -5.22
N ASP A 200 -4.54 3.30 -6.26
CA ASP A 200 -5.15 2.24 -7.06
C ASP A 200 -5.68 1.06 -6.22
N TYR A 201 -4.93 0.59 -5.21
CA TYR A 201 -5.38 -0.47 -4.30
C TYR A 201 -6.69 -0.10 -3.58
N ILE A 202 -6.79 1.13 -3.07
CA ILE A 202 -8.00 1.63 -2.40
C ILE A 202 -9.12 1.91 -3.40
N ALA A 203 -8.82 2.46 -4.56
CA ALA A 203 -9.82 2.69 -5.59
C ALA A 203 -10.44 1.36 -6.07
N GLY A 204 -9.66 0.28 -6.06
CA GLY A 204 -10.10 -1.09 -6.31
C GLY A 204 -10.92 -1.74 -5.18
N GLY A 205 -11.18 -1.04 -4.06
CA GLY A 205 -11.95 -1.53 -2.91
C GLY A 205 -11.11 -2.08 -1.75
N GLY A 206 -9.78 -1.93 -1.80
CA GLY A 206 -8.88 -2.31 -0.72
C GLY A 206 -9.28 -1.73 0.65
N ASP A 207 -8.86 -2.40 1.73
CA ASP A 207 -9.25 -2.06 3.12
C ASP A 207 -10.78 -1.93 3.36
N GLY A 208 -11.60 -2.57 2.51
CA GLY A 208 -13.06 -2.51 2.56
C GLY A 208 -13.65 -1.22 2.00
N MET A 209 -12.89 -0.48 1.18
CA MET A 209 -13.33 0.78 0.56
C MET A 209 -14.14 0.56 -0.73
N GLU A 210 -15.08 -0.39 -0.69
CA GLU A 210 -15.94 -0.77 -1.83
C GLU A 210 -16.72 0.41 -2.44
N VAL A 211 -16.93 1.48 -1.67
CA VAL A 211 -17.56 2.72 -2.13
C VAL A 211 -16.88 3.29 -3.38
N PHE A 212 -15.56 3.16 -3.51
CA PHE A 212 -14.80 3.67 -4.66
C PHE A 212 -14.98 2.86 -5.94
N LYS A 213 -15.48 1.62 -5.87
CA LYS A 213 -15.76 0.81 -7.07
C LYS A 213 -17.00 1.27 -7.82
N THR A 214 -17.90 1.97 -7.13
CA THR A 214 -19.11 2.56 -7.71
C THR A 214 -18.92 4.03 -8.10
N ASN A 215 -17.69 4.41 -8.46
CA ASN A 215 -17.34 5.76 -8.87
C ASN A 215 -18.02 6.19 -10.17
N THR A 216 -18.13 7.50 -10.37
CA THR A 216 -18.65 8.11 -11.61
C THR A 216 -17.54 8.61 -12.53
N GLY A 217 -16.29 8.44 -12.12
CA GLY A 217 -15.10 8.90 -12.82
C GLY A 217 -13.84 8.34 -12.18
N TYR A 218 -12.89 7.93 -13.00
CA TYR A 218 -11.62 7.37 -12.58
C TYR A 218 -10.53 7.89 -13.51
N VAL A 219 -9.44 8.39 -12.95
CA VAL A 219 -8.24 8.78 -13.70
C VAL A 219 -7.04 8.18 -13.00
N ASP A 220 -6.26 7.42 -13.76
CA ASP A 220 -4.94 6.97 -13.34
C ASP A 220 -3.89 7.96 -13.79
N SER A 221 -3.02 8.41 -12.89
CA SER A 221 -1.91 9.28 -13.27
C SER A 221 -0.72 8.52 -13.86
N GLY A 222 -0.63 7.20 -13.61
CA GLY A 222 0.54 6.36 -13.89
C GLY A 222 1.77 6.66 -13.02
N LEU A 223 1.63 7.52 -12.00
CA LEU A 223 2.73 7.93 -11.12
C LEU A 223 2.70 7.15 -9.81
N LYS A 224 3.85 6.62 -9.39
CA LYS A 224 3.98 5.92 -8.11
C LYS A 224 3.96 6.92 -6.95
N ILE A 225 3.13 6.64 -5.94
CA ILE A 225 3.03 7.52 -4.76
C ILE A 225 4.36 7.59 -4.00
N ARG A 226 5.15 6.51 -3.97
CA ARG A 226 6.47 6.52 -3.32
C ARG A 226 7.39 7.56 -3.96
N ASP A 227 7.42 7.61 -5.28
CA ASP A 227 8.23 8.57 -6.03
C ASP A 227 7.73 10.01 -5.81
N LEU A 228 6.42 10.21 -5.74
CA LEU A 228 5.83 11.50 -5.38
C LEU A 228 6.25 11.96 -3.97
N ILE A 229 6.26 11.06 -2.98
CA ILE A 229 6.73 11.37 -1.63
C ILE A 229 8.22 11.75 -1.66
N ILE A 230 9.07 10.98 -2.34
CA ILE A 230 10.50 11.26 -2.44
C ILE A 230 10.73 12.63 -3.09
N ASN A 231 10.10 12.87 -4.24
CA ASN A 231 10.22 14.13 -4.97
C ASN A 231 9.71 15.33 -4.16
N TYR A 232 8.59 15.18 -3.45
CA TYR A 232 8.05 16.21 -2.57
C TYR A 232 9.05 16.59 -1.48
N LEU A 233 9.60 15.59 -0.79
CA LEU A 233 10.57 15.77 0.28
C LEU A 233 11.86 16.42 -0.20
N GLU A 234 12.37 15.99 -1.35
CA GLU A 234 13.55 16.60 -1.98
C GLU A 234 13.33 18.08 -2.32
N LYS A 235 12.17 18.43 -2.90
CA LYS A 235 11.81 19.82 -3.19
C LYS A 235 11.79 20.66 -1.91
N LYS A 236 11.26 20.12 -0.81
CA LYS A 236 11.24 20.79 0.51
C LYS A 236 12.66 20.99 1.05
N GLN A 237 13.49 19.96 1.00
CA GLN A 237 14.90 20.01 1.42
C GLN A 237 15.72 21.02 0.61
N GLN A 238 15.52 21.09 -0.71
CA GLN A 238 16.18 22.06 -1.58
C GLN A 238 15.80 23.51 -1.24
N LYS A 239 14.60 23.74 -0.70
CA LYS A 239 14.15 25.04 -0.18
C LYS A 239 14.63 25.33 1.24
N GLY A 240 15.34 24.39 1.88
CA GLY A 240 15.76 24.49 3.28
C GLY A 240 14.62 24.33 4.28
N GLU A 241 13.47 23.78 3.86
CA GLU A 241 12.33 23.54 4.74
C GLU A 241 12.58 22.30 5.60
N ILE A 242 12.51 22.47 6.92
CA ILE A 242 12.49 21.37 7.88
C ILE A 242 11.04 20.91 8.02
N LEU A 243 10.80 19.59 7.95
CA LEU A 243 9.45 19.07 8.17
C LEU A 243 9.05 19.29 9.63
N SER A 244 8.05 20.15 9.80
CA SER A 244 7.35 20.36 11.05
C SER A 244 5.86 20.29 10.73
N THR A 245 5.20 19.21 11.18
CA THR A 245 3.77 19.01 10.98
C THR A 245 3.08 18.86 12.32
N GLY A 246 1.82 19.25 12.36
CA GLY A 246 1.01 19.23 13.56
C GLY A 246 -0.37 18.68 13.29
N LYS A 247 -1.00 18.24 14.37
CA LYS A 247 -2.44 18.01 14.44
C LYS A 247 -3.17 19.34 14.28
N ASP A 248 -4.22 19.33 13.46
CA ASP A 248 -5.06 20.51 13.19
C ASP A 248 -6.53 20.26 13.58
N GLY A 249 -6.83 19.14 14.25
CA GLY A 249 -8.17 18.77 14.67
C GLY A 249 -9.13 18.46 13.52
N ARG A 250 -8.62 18.08 12.35
CA ARG A 250 -9.46 17.70 11.20
C ARG A 250 -10.31 16.47 11.49
N ILE A 251 -9.83 15.56 12.34
CA ILE A 251 -10.65 14.49 12.90
C ILE A 251 -10.57 14.55 14.41
N SER A 252 -11.72 14.71 15.06
CA SER A 252 -11.84 14.81 16.51
C SER A 252 -12.96 13.92 17.04
N TYR A 253 -12.98 13.67 18.34
CA TYR A 253 -14.13 13.07 19.02
C TYR A 253 -15.04 14.16 19.58
N GLU A 254 -16.34 13.86 19.68
CA GLU A 254 -17.30 14.64 20.47
C GLU A 254 -17.02 14.55 21.97
#